data_AF-A0AAD7MWW9-F1
#
_entry.id   AF-A0AAD7MWW9-F1
#
_cell.length_a   1.000
_cell.length_b   1.000
_cell.length_c   1.000
_cell.angle_alpha   90.00
_cell.angle_beta   90.00
_cell.angle_gamma   90.00
#
_symmetry.space_group_name_H-M   'P 1'
#
loop_
_entity.id
_entity.type
_entity.pdbx_description
1 polymer ?
#
loop_
_entity_poly.entity_id
_entity_poly.type
_entity_poly.pdbx_seq_one_letter_code
_entity_poly.pdbx_strand_id
1 'polypeptide(L)'
;MLGAVGDDPEDPGRPTVDILQGALDELYPEVSWKLEWDDVICSRAVSRIREERAKFAKRGVRYADNHFNDKKYYKGEHLRLSTLIASDTKYMLRKNGPAFYKDPTPRAVCRLQPDNPAYIKPRGYLESTAVIHTVSPVIGAGDWTLRVYKDEHNREKVDLSGLPVGALALAVTGVERGFKLHTTGVRTKPLEFSAANIGPVVAEYIESIKGLRASHWQSIITACGAAPVVAEAEEEDEDESLDGARGRMYIPSSSPCRE
;
A
#
# COMPACT_ATOMS: atom_id res chain seq x y z
N MET A 1 5.90 0.64 9.39
CA MET A 1 6.25 2.01 8.94
C MET A 1 7.21 1.95 7.76
N LEU A 2 6.73 2.13 6.54
CA LEU A 2 7.56 2.39 5.36
C LEU A 2 7.00 3.65 4.69
N GLY A 3 7.19 4.79 5.36
CA GLY A 3 7.02 6.08 4.71
C GLY A 3 7.97 6.15 3.53
N ALA A 4 7.56 6.84 2.46
CA ALA A 4 8.48 7.15 1.36
C ALA A 4 9.77 7.70 1.98
N VAL A 5 10.89 6.99 1.78
CA VAL A 5 12.22 7.48 2.14
C VAL A 5 12.35 8.78 1.38
N GLY A 6 12.15 9.89 2.10
CA GLY A 6 12.36 11.22 1.55
C GLY A 6 13.84 11.30 1.26
N ASP A 7 14.19 11.44 -0.01
CA ASP A 7 15.51 11.89 -0.39
C ASP A 7 15.63 13.34 0.11
N ASP A 8 16.02 13.52 1.37
CA ASP A 8 16.61 14.78 1.79
C ASP A 8 17.86 14.95 0.90
N PRO A 9 17.91 15.99 0.03
CA PRO A 9 19.04 16.15 -0.88
C PRO A 9 20.36 16.33 -0.14
N GLU A 10 20.33 16.68 1.15
CA GLU A 10 21.52 16.81 2.00
C GLU A 10 21.90 15.50 2.73
N ASP A 11 20.96 14.57 2.95
CA ASP A 11 21.23 13.26 3.56
C ASP A 11 20.15 12.21 3.21
N PRO A 12 20.24 11.57 2.02
CA PRO A 12 19.24 10.58 1.59
C PRO A 12 19.28 9.28 2.41
N GLY A 13 20.30 9.10 3.26
CA GLY A 13 20.49 7.89 4.04
C GLY A 13 19.77 7.91 5.39
N ARG A 14 19.66 9.09 6.02
CA ARG A 14 19.22 9.25 7.41
C ARG A 14 17.91 8.55 7.76
N PRO A 15 16.81 8.69 7.00
CA PRO A 15 15.55 8.01 7.36
C PRO A 15 15.67 6.49 7.32
N THR A 16 16.54 5.95 6.47
CA THR A 16 16.78 4.51 6.38
C THR A 16 17.64 4.03 7.54
N VAL A 17 18.68 4.80 7.91
CA VAL A 17 19.53 4.51 9.07
C VAL A 17 18.69 4.49 10.35
N ASP A 18 17.82 5.47 10.56
CA ASP A 18 16.97 5.55 11.75
C ASP A 18 16.03 4.33 11.88
N ILE A 19 15.43 3.89 10.77
CA ILE A 19 14.58 2.68 10.74
C ILE A 19 15.40 1.43 11.07
N LEU A 20 16.60 1.30 10.50
CA LEU A 20 17.47 0.16 10.75
C LEU A 20 18.01 0.16 12.18
N GLN A 21 18.30 1.34 12.73
CA GLN A 21 18.72 1.51 14.11
C GLN A 21 17.59 1.09 15.06
N GLY A 22 16.35 1.53 14.81
CA GLY A 22 15.21 1.12 15.62
C GLY A 22 15.02 -0.41 15.62
N ALA A 23 15.17 -1.05 14.45
CA ALA A 23 15.11 -2.52 14.37
C ALA A 23 16.29 -3.20 15.08
N LEU A 24 17.48 -2.60 15.06
CA LEU A 24 18.66 -3.13 15.77
C LEU A 24 18.46 -3.02 17.29
N ASP A 25 18.00 -1.86 17.76
CA ASP A 25 17.75 -1.58 19.17
C ASP A 25 16.64 -2.49 19.74
N GLU A 26 15.62 -2.82 18.94
CA GLU A 26 14.55 -3.75 19.31
C GLU A 26 15.06 -5.20 19.42
N LEU A 27 15.94 -5.63 18.51
CA LEU A 27 16.45 -7.00 18.48
C LEU A 27 17.63 -7.24 19.44
N TYR A 28 18.40 -6.20 19.76
CA TYR A 28 19.63 -6.26 20.55
C TYR A 28 19.74 -5.08 21.52
N PRO A 29 18.86 -4.98 22.52
CA PRO A 29 18.75 -3.81 23.40
C PRO A 29 20.01 -3.54 24.24
N GLU A 30 20.84 -4.56 24.47
CA GLU A 30 22.12 -4.44 25.17
C GLU A 30 23.25 -3.86 24.32
N VAL A 31 23.08 -3.74 23.00
CA VAL A 31 24.10 -3.27 22.08
C VAL A 31 23.99 -1.76 21.88
N SER A 32 25.03 -1.02 22.26
CA SER A 32 25.09 0.45 22.12
C SER A 32 25.61 0.95 20.76
N TRP A 33 25.71 0.05 19.77
CA TRP A 33 26.21 0.39 18.44
C TRP A 33 25.28 1.36 17.72
N LYS A 34 25.84 2.43 17.13
CA LYS A 34 25.11 3.37 16.27
C LYS A 34 25.47 3.11 14.82
N LEU A 35 24.45 2.86 14.00
CA LEU A 35 24.57 2.62 12.58
C LEU A 35 24.89 3.93 11.84
N GLU A 36 25.84 3.84 10.93
CA GLU A 36 26.16 4.88 9.95
C GLU A 36 25.73 4.43 8.55
N TRP A 37 25.44 5.36 7.64
CA TRP A 37 24.90 5.02 6.31
C TRP A 37 25.84 4.15 5.47
N ASP A 38 27.15 4.36 5.60
CA ASP A 38 28.20 3.62 4.93
C ASP A 38 28.56 2.29 5.61
N ASP A 39 27.90 1.95 6.73
CA ASP A 39 28.07 0.65 7.37
C ASP A 39 27.72 -0.51 6.43
N VAL A 40 28.49 -1.60 6.56
CA VAL A 40 28.24 -2.85 5.83
C VAL A 40 26.85 -3.41 6.17
N ILE A 41 26.36 -3.18 7.39
CA ILE A 41 25.02 -3.58 7.83
C ILE A 41 23.96 -2.79 7.04
N CYS A 42 24.07 -1.47 6.97
CA CYS A 42 23.15 -0.60 6.24
C CYS A 42 23.10 -0.93 4.75
N SER A 43 24.27 -1.05 4.09
CA SER A 43 24.33 -1.42 2.67
C SER A 43 23.70 -2.79 2.37
N ARG A 44 23.93 -3.80 3.23
CA ARG A 44 23.30 -5.12 3.10
C ARG A 44 21.79 -5.05 3.31
N ALA A 45 21.33 -4.32 4.32
CA ALA A 45 19.91 -4.15 4.59
C ALA A 45 19.20 -3.44 3.43
N VAL A 46 19.78 -2.36 2.90
CA VAL A 46 19.27 -1.66 1.70
C VAL A 46 19.21 -2.60 0.50
N SER A 47 20.24 -3.43 0.29
CA SER A 47 20.22 -4.44 -0.79
C SER A 47 19.07 -5.42 -0.63
N ARG A 48 18.83 -5.93 0.60
CA ARG A 48 17.70 -6.82 0.89
C ARG A 48 16.35 -6.14 0.66
N ILE A 49 16.19 -4.90 1.09
CA ILE A 49 14.96 -4.12 0.85
C ILE A 49 14.73 -3.97 -0.66
N ARG A 50 15.77 -3.69 -1.45
CA ARG A 50 15.69 -3.61 -2.92
C ARG A 50 15.33 -4.94 -3.55
N GLU A 51 15.90 -6.05 -3.08
CA GLU A 51 15.56 -7.41 -3.52
C GLU A 51 14.08 -7.72 -3.27
N GLU A 52 13.58 -7.44 -2.06
CA GLU A 52 12.17 -7.66 -1.70
C GLU A 52 11.23 -6.79 -2.55
N ARG A 53 11.54 -5.51 -2.70
CA ARG A 53 10.81 -4.59 -3.61
C ARG A 53 10.75 -5.16 -5.03
N ALA A 54 11.87 -5.66 -5.55
CA ALA A 54 11.94 -6.26 -6.88
C ALA A 54 11.09 -7.54 -7.01
N LYS A 55 10.88 -8.31 -5.93
CA LYS A 55 10.01 -9.50 -5.96
C LYS A 55 8.55 -9.13 -6.24
N PHE A 56 8.02 -8.05 -5.66
CA PHE A 56 6.66 -7.58 -5.96
C PHE A 56 6.50 -7.23 -7.44
N ALA A 57 7.45 -6.47 -7.99
CA ALA A 57 7.45 -6.12 -9.40
C ALA A 57 7.50 -7.36 -10.30
N LYS A 58 8.39 -8.31 -10.01
CA LYS A 58 8.50 -9.57 -10.75
C LYS A 58 7.21 -10.38 -10.71
N ARG A 59 6.54 -10.45 -9.56
CA ARG A 59 5.26 -11.16 -9.40
C ARG A 59 4.14 -10.50 -10.21
N GLY A 60 4.02 -9.17 -10.16
CA GLY A 60 3.02 -8.43 -10.96
C GLY A 60 3.23 -8.58 -12.46
N VAL A 61 4.49 -8.47 -12.94
CA VAL A 61 4.85 -8.73 -14.34
C VAL A 61 4.53 -10.17 -14.73
N ARG A 62 4.91 -11.15 -13.91
CA ARG A 62 4.62 -12.56 -14.18
C ARG A 62 3.12 -12.83 -14.25
N TYR A 63 2.32 -12.19 -13.39
CA TYR A 63 0.87 -12.31 -13.44
C TYR A 63 0.30 -11.76 -14.76
N ALA A 64 0.71 -10.57 -15.18
CA ALA A 64 0.26 -9.97 -16.43
C ALA A 64 0.70 -10.79 -17.66
N ASP A 65 1.95 -11.26 -17.67
CA ASP A 65 2.47 -12.14 -18.72
C ASP A 65 1.65 -13.44 -18.80
N ASN A 66 1.35 -14.06 -17.66
CA ASN A 66 0.51 -15.26 -17.61
C ASN A 66 -0.93 -15.01 -18.08
N HIS A 67 -1.52 -13.86 -17.72
CA HIS A 67 -2.87 -13.49 -18.16
C HIS A 67 -2.96 -13.42 -19.69
N PHE A 68 -1.98 -12.79 -20.35
CA PHE A 68 -1.95 -12.69 -21.82
C PHE A 68 -1.42 -13.95 -22.50
N ASN A 69 -0.74 -14.84 -21.77
CA ASN A 69 -0.35 -16.16 -22.24
C ASN A 69 -1.44 -17.24 -22.02
N ASP A 70 -2.64 -16.87 -21.59
CA ASP A 70 -3.75 -17.81 -21.46
C ASP A 70 -4.34 -18.17 -22.85
N LYS A 71 -4.91 -19.38 -22.99
CA LYS A 71 -5.42 -19.98 -24.23
C LYS A 71 -6.44 -19.10 -24.98
N LYS A 72 -7.09 -18.18 -24.28
CA LYS A 72 -8.05 -17.21 -24.86
C LYS A 72 -7.41 -16.26 -25.87
N TYR A 73 -6.09 -16.05 -25.80
CA TYR A 73 -5.32 -15.18 -26.68
C TYR A 73 -4.62 -15.95 -27.83
N TYR A 74 -4.34 -17.23 -27.66
CA TYR A 74 -3.59 -18.03 -28.64
C TYR A 74 -4.37 -18.49 -29.89
N LYS A 75 -5.70 -18.31 -29.93
CA LYS A 75 -6.55 -18.84 -31.03
C LYS A 75 -6.74 -17.89 -32.22
N GLY A 76 -6.07 -16.73 -32.27
CA GLY A 76 -6.26 -15.71 -33.32
C GLY A 76 -5.03 -15.44 -34.18
N GLU A 77 -5.24 -14.90 -35.38
CA GLU A 77 -4.19 -14.32 -36.22
C GLU A 77 -3.40 -13.24 -35.44
N HIS A 78 -2.07 -13.26 -35.52
CA HIS A 78 -1.16 -12.42 -34.71
C HIS A 78 -1.48 -10.91 -34.70
N LEU A 79 -1.98 -10.34 -35.81
CA LEU A 79 -2.34 -8.92 -35.90
C LEU A 79 -3.63 -8.58 -35.13
N ARG A 80 -4.61 -9.50 -35.11
CA ARG A 80 -5.83 -9.35 -34.29
C ARG A 80 -5.51 -9.53 -32.82
N LEU A 81 -4.48 -10.34 -32.52
CA LEU A 81 -4.03 -10.62 -31.17
C LEU A 81 -3.43 -9.39 -30.48
N SER A 82 -2.51 -8.67 -31.13
CA SER A 82 -1.91 -7.47 -30.52
C SER A 82 -2.97 -6.39 -30.24
N THR A 83 -3.89 -6.17 -31.17
CA THR A 83 -5.00 -5.22 -30.99
C THR A 83 -5.90 -5.62 -29.82
N LEU A 84 -6.19 -6.92 -29.68
CA LEU A 84 -6.98 -7.45 -28.58
C LEU A 84 -6.26 -7.26 -27.23
N ILE A 85 -4.97 -7.60 -27.14
CA ILE A 85 -4.15 -7.41 -25.93
C ILE A 85 -4.07 -5.93 -25.55
N ALA A 86 -3.84 -5.03 -26.51
CA ALA A 86 -3.80 -3.59 -26.27
C ALA A 86 -5.14 -3.07 -25.72
N SER A 87 -6.25 -3.49 -26.34
CA SER A 87 -7.60 -3.11 -25.93
C SER A 87 -7.92 -3.66 -24.53
N ASP A 88 -7.54 -4.90 -24.26
CA ASP A 88 -7.77 -5.54 -22.96
C ASP A 88 -6.92 -4.92 -21.86
N THR A 89 -5.64 -4.66 -22.13
CA THR A 89 -4.74 -3.94 -21.23
C THR A 89 -5.31 -2.57 -20.83
N LYS A 90 -5.84 -1.82 -21.80
CA LYS A 90 -6.52 -0.54 -21.52
C LYS A 90 -7.73 -0.71 -20.60
N TYR A 91 -8.47 -1.82 -20.71
CA TYR A 91 -9.56 -2.14 -19.80
C TYR A 91 -9.05 -2.53 -18.41
N MET A 92 -8.03 -3.40 -18.33
CA MET A 92 -7.39 -3.83 -17.08
C MET A 92 -6.94 -2.63 -16.24
N LEU A 93 -6.26 -1.67 -16.88
CA LEU A 93 -5.66 -0.50 -16.25
C LEU A 93 -6.63 0.67 -15.99
N ARG A 94 -7.93 0.55 -16.28
CA ARG A 94 -8.87 1.61 -15.94
C ARG A 94 -8.93 1.82 -14.43
N LYS A 95 -9.27 3.04 -14.00
CA LYS A 95 -9.53 3.37 -12.59
C LYS A 95 -10.56 2.45 -11.92
N ASN A 96 -11.50 1.89 -12.66
CA ASN A 96 -12.52 0.94 -12.22
C ASN A 96 -12.34 -0.47 -12.84
N GLY A 97 -11.12 -0.78 -13.29
CA GLY A 97 -10.78 -1.97 -14.05
C GLY A 97 -10.41 -3.18 -13.18
N PRO A 98 -10.36 -4.37 -13.80
CA PRO A 98 -10.07 -5.65 -13.13
C PRO A 98 -8.65 -5.76 -12.57
N ALA A 99 -7.68 -4.92 -12.97
CA ALA A 99 -6.35 -4.98 -12.36
C ALA A 99 -6.40 -4.64 -10.86
N PHE A 100 -7.37 -3.84 -10.44
CA PHE A 100 -7.44 -3.31 -9.07
C PHE A 100 -8.69 -3.72 -8.31
N TYR A 101 -9.77 -4.12 -8.98
CA TYR A 101 -11.04 -4.46 -8.31
C TYR A 101 -11.38 -5.94 -8.41
N LYS A 102 -11.92 -6.49 -7.31
CA LYS A 102 -12.52 -7.82 -7.28
C LYS A 102 -13.71 -7.91 -8.25
N ASP A 103 -14.62 -6.94 -8.14
CA ASP A 103 -15.78 -6.80 -9.02
C ASP A 103 -15.64 -5.49 -9.81
N PRO A 104 -14.93 -5.49 -10.96
CA PRO A 104 -14.71 -4.28 -11.74
C PRO A 104 -15.98 -3.83 -12.47
N THR A 105 -16.00 -2.58 -12.94
CA THR A 105 -17.07 -2.12 -13.82
C THR A 105 -17.00 -2.89 -15.15
N PRO A 106 -18.10 -3.51 -15.62
CA PRO A 106 -18.09 -4.29 -16.86
C PRO A 106 -17.65 -3.46 -18.07
N ARG A 107 -16.94 -4.11 -19.00
CA ARG A 107 -16.36 -3.43 -20.18
C ARG A 107 -17.39 -2.66 -21.01
N ALA A 108 -18.62 -3.16 -21.10
CA ALA A 108 -19.72 -2.54 -21.84
C ALA A 108 -20.12 -1.16 -21.28
N VAL A 109 -20.03 -0.97 -19.97
CA VAL A 109 -20.49 0.25 -19.27
C VAL A 109 -19.35 1.05 -18.64
N CYS A 110 -18.11 0.57 -18.70
CA CYS A 110 -16.96 1.22 -18.06
C CYS A 110 -16.64 2.62 -18.59
N ARG A 111 -17.16 3.00 -19.77
CA ARG A 111 -17.02 4.34 -20.37
C ARG A 111 -18.11 5.32 -19.91
N LEU A 112 -19.17 4.85 -19.28
CA LEU A 112 -20.22 5.70 -18.74
C LEU A 112 -19.69 6.49 -17.55
N GLN A 113 -20.22 7.69 -17.36
CA GLN A 113 -19.91 8.51 -16.19
C GLN A 113 -20.57 7.94 -14.93
N PRO A 114 -20.02 8.17 -13.72
CA PRO A 114 -20.55 7.60 -12.48
C PRO A 114 -21.99 8.01 -12.11
N ASP A 115 -22.47 9.13 -12.64
CA ASP A 115 -23.84 9.65 -12.48
C ASP A 115 -24.85 8.98 -13.42
N ASN A 116 -24.39 8.24 -14.42
CA ASN A 116 -25.25 7.53 -15.35
C ASN A 116 -25.94 6.34 -14.64
N PRO A 117 -27.27 6.16 -14.75
CA PRO A 117 -27.99 5.09 -14.06
C PRO A 117 -27.59 3.67 -14.51
N ALA A 118 -27.02 3.52 -15.71
CA ALA A 118 -26.48 2.25 -16.19
C ALA A 118 -25.02 2.00 -15.76
N TYR A 119 -24.38 2.95 -15.06
CA TYR A 119 -23.04 2.77 -14.55
C TYR A 119 -23.04 1.80 -13.36
N ILE A 120 -22.24 0.74 -13.48
CA ILE A 120 -22.05 -0.24 -12.41
C ILE A 120 -20.78 0.12 -11.63
N LYS A 121 -20.95 0.59 -10.40
CA LYS A 121 -19.83 0.95 -9.51
C LYS A 121 -18.99 -0.30 -9.16
N PRO A 122 -17.66 -0.23 -9.24
CA PRO A 122 -16.81 -1.38 -8.92
C PRO A 122 -16.76 -1.63 -7.41
N ARG A 123 -16.45 -2.88 -7.00
CA ARG A 123 -16.35 -3.31 -5.59
C ARG A 123 -15.05 -4.07 -5.31
N GLY A 124 -14.62 -4.05 -4.06
CA GLY A 124 -13.39 -4.69 -3.57
C GLY A 124 -12.13 -4.07 -4.18
N TYR A 125 -11.85 -2.81 -3.85
CA TYR A 125 -10.66 -2.10 -4.34
C TYR A 125 -9.41 -2.71 -3.69
N LEU A 126 -8.41 -3.03 -4.51
CA LEU A 126 -7.20 -3.78 -4.14
C LEU A 126 -7.45 -5.26 -3.76
N GLU A 127 -8.67 -5.76 -3.99
CA GLU A 127 -9.03 -7.18 -3.80
C GLU A 127 -9.05 -7.96 -5.13
N SER A 128 -8.46 -7.41 -6.20
CA SER A 128 -8.37 -8.15 -7.47
C SER A 128 -7.48 -9.39 -7.31
N THR A 129 -7.76 -10.44 -8.10
CA THR A 129 -6.91 -11.63 -8.15
C THR A 129 -5.45 -11.30 -8.44
N ALA A 130 -5.18 -10.27 -9.25
CA ALA A 130 -3.83 -9.82 -9.58
C ALA A 130 -3.08 -9.25 -8.36
N VAL A 131 -3.74 -8.37 -7.60
CA VAL A 131 -3.17 -7.73 -6.40
C VAL A 131 -2.99 -8.76 -5.30
N ILE A 132 -4.04 -9.54 -5.00
CA ILE A 132 -4.00 -10.60 -3.99
C ILE A 132 -2.88 -11.59 -4.29
N HIS A 133 -2.83 -12.17 -5.50
CA HIS A 133 -1.75 -13.08 -5.88
C HIS A 133 -0.34 -12.49 -5.70
N THR A 134 -0.19 -11.18 -5.94
CA THR A 134 1.11 -10.50 -5.83
C THR A 134 1.54 -10.27 -4.37
N VAL A 135 0.59 -9.95 -3.49
CA VAL A 135 0.84 -9.56 -2.09
C VAL A 135 0.69 -10.72 -1.09
N SER A 136 -0.08 -11.77 -1.42
CA SER A 136 -0.35 -12.92 -0.56
C SER A 136 0.89 -13.56 0.07
N PRO A 137 2.04 -13.72 -0.61
CA PRO A 137 3.20 -14.33 0.04
C PRO A 137 3.78 -13.53 1.21
N VAL A 138 3.42 -12.25 1.33
CA VAL A 138 3.86 -11.37 2.44
C VAL A 138 2.75 -11.26 3.46
N ILE A 139 1.51 -10.96 3.04
CA ILE A 139 0.38 -10.82 3.96
C ILE A 139 -0.04 -12.18 4.54
N GLY A 140 -0.11 -13.24 3.74
CA GLY A 140 -0.52 -14.56 4.21
C GLY A 140 0.43 -15.21 5.22
N ALA A 141 1.65 -14.69 5.40
CA ALA A 141 2.64 -15.21 6.34
C ALA A 141 2.72 -14.43 7.67
N GLY A 142 2.00 -13.31 7.79
CA GLY A 142 2.04 -12.46 8.97
C GLY A 142 0.83 -12.63 9.88
N ASP A 143 1.05 -12.39 11.17
CA ASP A 143 -0.01 -12.23 12.16
C ASP A 143 -0.40 -10.76 12.22
N TRP A 144 -1.59 -10.41 11.70
CA TRP A 144 -2.03 -9.03 11.59
C TRP A 144 -3.11 -8.72 12.61
N THR A 145 -2.84 -7.73 13.46
CA THR A 145 -3.83 -7.13 14.33
C THR A 145 -4.36 -5.85 13.70
N LEU A 146 -5.67 -5.82 13.43
CA LEU A 146 -6.38 -4.60 13.05
C LEU A 146 -6.83 -3.90 14.31
N ARG A 147 -6.10 -2.83 14.66
CA ARG A 147 -6.47 -1.94 15.75
C ARG A 147 -7.38 -0.83 15.23
N VAL A 148 -8.52 -0.66 15.87
CA VAL A 148 -9.55 0.30 15.46
C VAL A 148 -9.84 1.24 16.61
N TYR A 149 -9.87 2.54 16.33
CA TYR A 149 -10.19 3.58 17.30
C TYR A 149 -11.20 4.56 16.72
N LYS A 150 -11.79 5.40 17.57
CA LYS A 150 -12.71 6.45 17.14
C LYS A 150 -12.04 7.80 17.27
N ASP A 151 -12.17 8.63 16.23
CA ASP A 151 -11.73 10.02 16.32
C ASP A 151 -12.72 10.89 17.12
N GLU A 152 -12.35 12.15 17.35
CA GLU A 152 -13.17 13.16 18.03
C GLU A 152 -14.57 13.37 17.42
N HIS A 153 -14.78 12.92 16.18
CA HIS A 153 -16.06 12.98 15.46
C HIS A 153 -16.81 11.64 15.49
N ASN A 154 -16.40 10.71 16.37
CA ASN A 154 -16.94 9.34 16.48
C ASN A 154 -16.84 8.56 15.15
N ARG A 155 -15.84 8.88 14.31
CA ARG A 155 -15.57 8.15 13.07
C ARG A 155 -14.53 7.08 13.33
N GLU A 156 -14.80 5.88 12.83
CA GLU A 156 -13.88 4.76 12.88
C GLU A 156 -12.59 5.07 12.09
N LYS A 157 -11.45 4.86 12.75
CA LYS A 157 -10.10 4.98 12.21
C LYS A 157 -9.35 3.67 12.46
N VAL A 158 -8.45 3.36 11.54
CA VAL A 158 -7.59 2.18 11.63
C VAL A 158 -6.21 2.67 12.02
N ASP A 159 -5.66 2.11 13.09
CA ASP A 159 -4.25 2.27 13.35
C ASP A 159 -3.47 1.44 12.31
N LEU A 160 -2.65 2.15 11.54
CA LEU A 160 -1.86 1.58 10.46
C LEU A 160 -0.51 1.05 10.97
N SER A 161 -0.18 1.29 12.24
CA SER A 161 0.95 0.66 12.91
C SER A 161 0.74 -0.85 12.87
N GLY A 162 1.73 -1.59 12.37
CA GLY A 162 1.62 -3.03 12.14
C GLY A 162 0.94 -3.47 10.84
N LEU A 163 0.26 -2.60 10.07
CA LEU A 163 -0.34 -3.02 8.79
C LEU A 163 0.65 -3.00 7.61
N PRO A 164 0.51 -3.93 6.64
CA PRO A 164 1.43 -4.08 5.51
C PRO A 164 1.16 -3.08 4.37
N VAL A 165 0.95 -1.80 4.70
CA VAL A 165 0.63 -0.70 3.77
C VAL A 165 1.61 -0.63 2.61
N GLY A 166 2.91 -0.65 2.90
CA GLY A 166 3.96 -0.59 1.88
C GLY A 166 3.98 -1.81 0.97
N ALA A 167 3.73 -3.02 1.51
CA ALA A 167 3.67 -4.24 0.72
C ALA A 167 2.49 -4.22 -0.26
N LEU A 168 1.32 -3.77 0.19
CA LEU A 168 0.15 -3.61 -0.66
C LEU A 168 0.39 -2.57 -1.76
N ALA A 169 0.97 -1.40 -1.43
CA ALA A 169 1.31 -0.38 -2.41
C ALA A 169 2.29 -0.88 -3.48
N LEU A 170 3.33 -1.62 -3.07
CA LEU A 170 4.29 -2.24 -4.00
C LEU A 170 3.64 -3.31 -4.87
N ALA A 171 2.71 -4.10 -4.33
CA ALA A 171 1.99 -5.11 -5.10
C ALA A 171 1.13 -4.48 -6.19
N VAL A 172 0.35 -3.44 -5.85
CA VAL A 172 -0.51 -2.72 -6.80
C VAL A 172 0.34 -2.04 -7.88
N THR A 173 1.43 -1.39 -7.49
CA THR A 173 2.39 -0.79 -8.44
C THR A 173 3.01 -1.84 -9.37
N GLY A 174 3.36 -3.02 -8.82
CA GLY A 174 3.89 -4.14 -9.58
C GLY A 174 2.89 -4.68 -10.61
N VAL A 175 1.61 -4.80 -10.23
CA VAL A 175 0.51 -5.22 -11.12
C VAL A 175 0.28 -4.18 -12.22
N GLU A 176 0.15 -2.91 -11.88
CA GLU A 176 -0.04 -1.82 -12.85
C GLU A 176 1.10 -1.82 -13.88
N ARG A 177 2.35 -1.90 -13.40
CA ARG A 177 3.53 -1.95 -14.26
C ARG A 177 3.53 -3.19 -15.15
N GLY A 178 3.16 -4.35 -14.61
CA GLY A 178 3.03 -5.60 -15.37
C GLY A 178 2.10 -5.45 -16.56
N PHE A 179 0.89 -4.89 -16.35
CA PHE A 179 -0.03 -4.62 -17.45
C PHE A 179 0.45 -3.50 -18.38
N LYS A 180 1.10 -2.45 -17.87
CA LYS A 180 1.64 -1.35 -18.69
C LYS A 180 2.61 -1.85 -19.78
N LEU A 181 3.33 -2.95 -19.53
CA LEU A 181 4.22 -3.58 -20.52
C LEU A 181 3.50 -4.02 -21.81
N HIS A 182 2.20 -4.26 -21.76
CA HIS A 182 1.39 -4.80 -22.86
C HIS A 182 0.46 -3.75 -23.51
N THR A 183 0.63 -2.46 -23.18
CA THR A 183 -0.26 -1.37 -23.64
C THR A 183 -0.31 -1.20 -25.15
N THR A 184 0.77 -1.53 -25.86
CA THR A 184 0.85 -1.50 -27.33
C THR A 184 0.33 -2.78 -27.97
N GLY A 185 -0.05 -3.79 -27.18
CA GLY A 185 -0.41 -5.11 -27.68
C GLY A 185 0.77 -6.07 -27.86
N VAL A 186 2.00 -5.56 -27.70
CA VAL A 186 3.23 -6.35 -27.70
C VAL A 186 3.96 -6.06 -26.40
N ARG A 187 4.51 -7.11 -25.79
CA ARG A 187 5.27 -6.98 -24.55
C ARG A 187 6.52 -6.12 -24.76
N THR A 188 6.58 -4.99 -24.09
CA THR A 188 7.74 -4.09 -24.09
C THR A 188 8.75 -4.48 -23.01
N LYS A 189 9.97 -3.94 -23.10
CA LYS A 189 11.00 -4.15 -22.09
C LYS A 189 10.65 -3.36 -20.82
N PRO A 190 10.71 -3.98 -19.62
CA PRO A 190 10.48 -3.26 -18.38
C PRO A 190 11.56 -2.19 -18.17
N LEU A 191 11.15 -0.99 -17.73
CA LEU A 191 12.05 0.05 -17.19
C LEU A 191 12.79 -0.46 -15.96
N GLU A 192 13.74 0.28 -15.40
CA GLU A 192 14.36 -0.10 -14.13
C GLU A 192 13.38 0.14 -12.95
N PHE A 193 13.36 -0.79 -11.98
CA PHE A 193 12.56 -0.64 -10.74
C PHE A 193 13.34 0.17 -9.71
N SER A 194 13.55 1.45 -10.01
CA SER A 194 14.28 2.40 -9.19
C SER A 194 13.31 3.34 -8.45
N ALA A 195 13.75 3.90 -7.32
CA ALA A 195 12.96 4.86 -6.54
C ALA A 195 12.51 6.07 -7.39
N ALA A 196 13.37 6.58 -8.28
CA ALA A 196 13.03 7.68 -9.18
C ALA A 196 11.84 7.36 -10.11
N ASN A 197 11.74 6.12 -10.59
CA ASN A 197 10.70 5.74 -11.57
C ASN A 197 9.38 5.31 -10.92
N ILE A 198 9.43 4.75 -9.72
CA ILE A 198 8.25 4.14 -9.07
C ILE A 198 7.84 4.81 -7.77
N GLY A 199 8.75 5.53 -7.12
CA GLY A 199 8.56 6.16 -5.82
C GLY A 199 7.31 7.03 -5.77
N PRO A 200 7.11 7.95 -6.73
CA PRO A 200 5.89 8.77 -6.78
C PRO A 200 4.60 7.93 -6.86
N VAL A 201 4.58 6.90 -7.72
CA VAL A 201 3.41 6.01 -7.88
C VAL A 201 3.14 5.22 -6.61
N VAL A 202 4.19 4.71 -5.96
CA VAL A 202 4.06 3.99 -4.68
C VAL A 202 3.53 4.93 -3.59
N ALA A 203 4.02 6.17 -3.53
CA ALA A 203 3.56 7.17 -2.57
C ALA A 203 2.07 7.51 -2.77
N GLU A 204 1.62 7.70 -4.02
CA GLU A 204 0.19 7.89 -4.34
C GLU A 204 -0.67 6.70 -3.86
N TYR A 205 -0.21 5.48 -4.08
CA TYR A 205 -0.92 4.29 -3.59
C TYR A 205 -0.90 4.20 -2.07
N ILE A 206 0.20 4.55 -1.39
CA ILE A 206 0.25 4.61 0.08
C ILE A 206 -0.84 5.55 0.60
N GLU A 207 -0.96 6.76 0.06
CA GLU A 207 -1.99 7.70 0.49
C GLU A 207 -3.41 7.17 0.24
N SER A 208 -3.64 6.53 -0.91
CA SER A 208 -4.92 5.87 -1.17
C SER A 208 -5.21 4.71 -0.20
N ILE A 209 -4.19 3.95 0.21
CA ILE A 209 -4.30 2.77 1.08
C ILE A 209 -4.54 3.18 2.53
N LYS A 210 -3.95 4.29 2.98
CA LYS A 210 -4.20 4.86 4.32
C LYS A 210 -5.69 5.20 4.54
N GLY A 211 -6.43 5.48 3.47
CA GLY A 211 -7.87 5.75 3.50
C GLY A 211 -8.78 4.52 3.54
N LEU A 212 -8.24 3.29 3.57
CA LEU A 212 -9.06 2.08 3.64
C LEU A 212 -9.70 1.92 5.03
N ARG A 213 -10.94 1.42 5.04
CA ARG A 213 -11.69 1.11 6.28
C ARG A 213 -11.23 -0.21 6.90
N ALA A 214 -11.50 -0.42 8.18
CA ALA A 214 -11.14 -1.65 8.89
C ALA A 214 -11.70 -2.90 8.21
N SER A 215 -12.99 -2.87 7.84
CA SER A 215 -13.65 -3.96 7.11
C SER A 215 -13.01 -4.28 5.76
N HIS A 216 -12.42 -3.28 5.10
CA HIS A 216 -11.74 -3.46 3.82
C HIS A 216 -10.37 -4.13 4.03
N TRP A 217 -9.61 -3.66 5.02
CA TRP A 217 -8.37 -4.31 5.44
C TRP A 217 -8.60 -5.76 5.83
N GLN A 218 -9.65 -6.03 6.60
CA GLN A 218 -10.04 -7.38 6.98
C GLN A 218 -10.31 -8.26 5.75
N SER A 219 -11.03 -7.73 4.74
CA SER A 219 -11.29 -8.43 3.48
C SER A 219 -10.00 -8.76 2.73
N ILE A 220 -9.08 -7.79 2.62
CA ILE A 220 -7.79 -7.98 1.92
C ILE A 220 -6.92 -9.02 2.64
N ILE A 221 -6.80 -8.94 3.97
CA ILE A 221 -5.99 -9.88 4.77
C ILE A 221 -6.57 -11.29 4.67
N THR A 222 -7.90 -11.43 4.78
CA THR A 222 -8.62 -12.69 4.59
C THR A 222 -8.41 -13.26 3.19
N ALA A 223 -8.51 -12.42 2.16
CA ALA A 223 -8.28 -12.82 0.77
C ALA A 223 -6.83 -13.28 0.53
N CYS A 224 -5.87 -12.80 1.34
CA CYS A 224 -4.49 -13.25 1.30
C CYS A 224 -4.23 -14.58 2.03
N GLY A 225 -5.24 -15.13 2.72
CA GLY A 225 -5.15 -16.39 3.45
C GLY A 225 -4.73 -16.24 4.92
N ALA A 226 -4.68 -15.02 5.45
CA ALA A 226 -4.43 -14.77 6.87
C ALA A 226 -5.74 -14.51 7.63
N ALA A 227 -5.76 -14.80 8.94
CA ALA A 227 -6.88 -14.53 9.81
C ALA A 227 -6.60 -13.27 10.64
N PRO A 228 -7.16 -12.10 10.29
CA PRO A 228 -6.91 -10.87 11.04
C PRO A 228 -7.58 -10.93 12.42
N VAL A 229 -6.87 -10.47 13.45
CA VAL A 229 -7.44 -10.23 14.78
C VAL A 229 -7.91 -8.78 14.83
N VAL A 230 -9.19 -8.54 15.11
CA VAL A 230 -9.71 -7.18 15.32
C VAL A 230 -9.66 -6.88 16.80
N ALA A 231 -8.96 -5.82 17.17
CA ALA A 231 -8.85 -5.32 18.54
C ALA A 231 -9.33 -3.86 18.57
N GLU A 232 -10.05 -3.49 19.62
CA GLU A 232 -10.24 -2.07 19.93
C GLU A 232 -8.87 -1.54 20.38
N ALA A 233 -8.47 -0.37 19.87
CA ALA A 233 -7.27 0.27 20.38
C ALA A 233 -7.55 0.65 21.84
N GLU A 234 -6.71 0.16 22.74
CA GLU A 234 -6.67 0.73 24.09
C GLU A 234 -6.36 2.21 23.92
N GLU A 235 -7.19 3.07 24.51
CA GLU A 235 -6.81 4.47 24.67
C GLU A 235 -5.52 4.42 25.50
N GLU A 236 -4.38 4.67 24.85
CA GLU A 236 -3.18 4.97 25.61
C GLU A 236 -3.57 6.20 26.41
N ASP A 237 -3.77 6.02 27.72
CA ASP A 237 -3.77 7.11 28.68
C ASP A 237 -2.43 7.80 28.45
N GLU A 238 -2.40 8.79 27.55
CA GLU A 238 -1.34 9.77 27.50
C GLU A 238 -1.31 10.29 28.93
N ASP A 239 -0.33 9.84 29.71
CA ASP A 239 -0.01 10.42 31.00
C ASP A 239 0.08 11.91 30.72
N GLU A 240 -1.02 12.63 30.97
CA GLU A 240 -1.13 14.06 30.77
C GLU A 240 -0.17 14.65 31.79
N SER A 241 1.10 14.69 31.43
CA SER A 241 2.10 15.46 32.11
C SER A 241 1.49 16.84 32.27
N LEU A 242 1.38 17.28 33.53
CA LEU A 242 0.83 18.57 33.93
C LEU A 242 1.37 19.74 33.07
N ASP A 243 2.52 19.57 32.42
CA ASP A 243 3.12 20.54 31.51
C ASP A 243 2.26 20.81 30.25
N GLY A 244 1.51 19.83 29.73
CA GLY A 244 0.57 20.04 28.61
C GLY A 244 -0.74 20.69 29.01
N ALA A 245 -1.23 20.40 30.22
CA ALA A 245 -2.50 20.90 30.77
C ALA A 245 -2.40 22.32 31.37
N ARG A 246 -1.19 22.80 31.70
CA ARG A 246 -0.96 24.15 32.29
C ARG A 246 -1.53 25.30 31.46
N GLY A 247 -1.56 25.18 30.14
CA GLY A 247 -2.13 26.21 29.25
C GLY A 247 -3.65 26.25 29.22
N ARG A 248 -4.33 25.19 29.71
CA ARG A 248 -5.79 25.04 29.68
C ARG A 248 -6.44 25.05 31.07
N MET A 249 -5.66 25.17 32.15
CA MET A 249 -6.20 25.39 33.49
C MET A 249 -6.87 26.78 33.54
N TYR A 250 -8.18 26.79 33.33
CA TYR A 250 -9.02 27.96 33.55
C TYR A 250 -8.95 28.33 35.04
N ILE A 251 -8.31 29.47 35.35
CA ILE A 251 -8.38 30.10 36.67
C ILE A 251 -9.55 31.08 36.62
N PRO A 252 -10.69 30.82 37.29
CA PRO A 252 -11.77 31.79 37.34
C PRO A 252 -11.28 33.03 38.08
N SER A 253 -11.27 34.19 37.41
CA SER A 253 -10.97 35.46 38.04
C SER A 253 -12.15 35.91 38.91
N SER A 254 -11.90 36.01 40.20
CA SER A 254 -12.66 36.72 41.26
C SER A 254 -14.02 36.15 41.71
N SER A 255 -14.12 36.00 43.04
CA SER A 255 -15.36 35.84 43.80
C SER A 255 -16.28 37.06 43.62
N PRO A 256 -17.61 36.88 43.53
CA PRO A 256 -18.52 38.01 43.55
C PRO A 256 -18.47 38.69 44.92
N CYS A 257 -18.14 39.99 44.93
CA CYS A 257 -18.41 40.87 46.06
C CYS A 257 -19.91 40.80 46.38
N ARG A 258 -20.25 40.50 47.64
CA ARG A 258 -21.62 40.59 48.17
C ARG A 258 -21.95 42.06 48.43
N GLU A 259 -23.07 42.53 47.89
CA GLU A 259 -23.85 43.66 48.43
C GLU A 259 -24.92 43.14 49.39
#